data_AF-A0A7K7AL81-F1
#
_entry.id   AF-A0A7K7AL81-F1
#
_cell.length_a   1.000
_cell.length_b   1.000
_cell.length_c   1.000
_cell.angle_alpha   90.00
_cell.angle_beta   90.00
_cell.angle_gamma   90.00
#
_symmetry.space_group_name_H-M   'P 1'
#
loop_
_entity.id
_entity.type
_entity.pdbx_description
1 polymer ?
#
loop_
_entity_poly.entity_id
_entity_poly.type
_entity_poly.pdbx_seq_one_letter_code
_entity_poly.pdbx_strand_id
1 'polypeptide(L)'
;MVLETLNVMQYLTSLVPDVMPVATVPILLLMCFLFLIWNHEETSSIPGPGYCMGIGPLISHGRFLWMGVGNACNYYNKTYGEFVRVWISGEETFIISK
;
A
#
# COMPACT_ATOMS: atom_id res chain seq x y z
N MET A 1 39.54 28.42 3.04
CA MET A 1 38.48 27.85 2.19
C MET A 1 38.37 26.32 2.33
N VAL A 2 39.43 25.52 2.11
CA VAL A 2 39.35 24.03 2.26
C VAL A 2 39.10 23.56 3.70
N LEU A 3 39.65 24.26 4.70
CA LEU A 3 39.46 23.91 6.12
C LEU A 3 38.01 24.14 6.59
N GLU A 4 37.34 25.16 6.07
CA GLU A 4 35.95 25.47 6.39
C GLU A 4 35.00 24.46 5.74
N THR A 5 35.29 24.02 4.51
CA THR A 5 34.52 22.94 3.85
C THR A 5 34.65 21.61 4.59
N LEU A 6 35.81 21.32 5.20
CA LEU A 6 36.01 20.10 5.99
C LEU A 6 35.21 20.15 7.30
N ASN A 7 35.19 21.32 7.97
CA ASN A 7 34.44 21.53 9.21
C ASN A 7 32.92 21.46 8.99
N VAL A 8 32.43 22.01 7.85
CA VAL A 8 31.01 21.91 7.46
C VAL A 8 30.63 20.48 7.13
N MET A 9 31.49 19.73 6.43
CA MET A 9 31.23 18.31 6.14
C MET A 9 31.22 17.47 7.42
N GLN A 10 32.15 17.69 8.35
CA GLN A 10 32.15 17.00 9.65
C GLN A 10 30.92 17.36 10.50
N TYR A 11 30.49 18.62 10.45
CA TYR A 11 29.26 19.07 11.11
C TYR A 11 28.01 18.44 10.49
N LEU A 12 27.92 18.36 9.16
CA LEU A 12 26.84 17.69 8.45
C LEU A 12 26.81 16.18 8.73
N THR A 13 27.96 15.51 8.75
CA THR A 13 28.08 14.09 9.12
C THR A 13 27.69 13.85 10.59
N SER A 14 27.93 14.81 11.49
CA SER A 14 27.49 14.73 12.89
C SER A 14 26.00 15.03 13.12
N LEU A 15 25.37 15.73 12.17
CA LEU A 15 23.94 16.04 12.16
C LEU A 15 23.10 14.95 11.47
N VAL A 16 23.70 14.16 10.59
CA VAL A 16 23.13 12.88 10.18
C VAL A 16 23.19 12.00 11.42
N PRO A 17 22.06 11.66 12.05
CA PRO A 17 22.10 10.91 13.27
C PRO A 17 22.80 9.57 12.98
N ASP A 18 23.89 9.29 13.69
CA ASP A 18 24.52 7.97 13.89
C ASP A 18 23.57 7.01 14.65
N VAL A 19 22.27 7.13 14.35
CA VAL A 19 21.14 6.48 14.96
C VAL A 19 20.14 6.21 13.83
N MET A 20 20.58 5.47 12.83
CA MET A 20 19.70 4.39 12.41
C MET A 20 19.99 3.28 13.42
N PRO A 21 19.07 3.00 14.37
CA PRO A 21 19.21 1.83 15.22
C PRO A 21 19.62 0.65 14.33
N VAL A 22 20.64 -0.12 14.72
CA VAL A 22 21.04 -1.33 13.98
C VAL A 22 19.82 -2.25 13.74
N ALA A 23 18.77 -2.10 14.55
CA ALA A 23 17.46 -2.74 14.39
C ALA A 23 16.52 -2.12 13.32
N THR A 24 16.66 -0.85 12.94
CA THR A 24 15.74 -0.19 12.00
C THR A 24 15.84 -0.75 10.58
N VAL A 25 17.05 -1.04 10.12
CA VAL A 25 17.28 -1.65 8.79
C VAL A 25 16.65 -3.05 8.68
N PRO A 26 16.87 -3.99 9.62
CA PRO A 26 16.23 -5.30 9.57
C PRO A 26 14.71 -5.20 9.79
N ILE A 27 14.21 -4.25 10.60
CA ILE A 27 12.76 -4.03 10.74
C ILE A 27 12.15 -3.55 9.42
N LEU A 28 12.78 -2.59 8.74
CA LEU A 28 12.31 -2.12 7.42
C LEU A 28 12.32 -3.22 6.37
N LEU A 29 13.40 -4.00 6.32
CA LEU A 29 13.49 -5.16 5.43
C LEU A 29 12.40 -6.18 5.75
N LEU A 30 12.19 -6.52 7.02
CA LEU A 30 11.16 -7.45 7.46
C LEU A 30 9.75 -6.94 7.12
N MET A 31 9.47 -5.65 7.33
CA MET A 31 8.21 -5.03 6.92
C MET A 31 8.00 -5.09 5.39
N CYS A 32 9.06 -4.84 4.61
CA CYS A 32 9.01 -4.93 3.15
C CYS A 32 8.78 -6.37 2.68
N PHE A 33 9.46 -7.35 3.29
CA PHE A 33 9.27 -8.77 3.01
C PHE A 33 7.87 -9.25 3.38
N LEU A 34 7.34 -8.86 4.55
CA LEU A 34 5.98 -9.17 4.96
C LEU A 34 4.97 -8.56 3.98
N PHE A 35 5.20 -7.32 3.52
CA PHE A 35 4.37 -6.69 2.50
C PHE A 35 4.42 -7.45 1.16
N LEU A 36 5.60 -7.89 0.72
CA LEU A 36 5.76 -8.67 -0.52
C LEU A 36 5.09 -10.05 -0.43
N ILE A 37 5.25 -10.76 0.70
CA ILE A 37 4.59 -12.04 0.96
C ILE A 37 3.08 -11.84 1.00
N TRP A 38 2.59 -10.78 1.64
CA TRP A 38 1.17 -10.43 1.67
C TRP A 38 0.60 -10.18 0.25
N ASN A 39 1.34 -9.49 -0.62
CA ASN A 39 0.92 -9.31 -2.02
C ASN A 39 0.83 -10.63 -2.80
N HIS A 40 1.56 -11.67 -2.38
CA HIS A 40 1.56 -12.97 -3.04
C HIS A 40 0.44 -13.90 -2.54
N GLU A 41 -0.07 -13.69 -1.32
CA GLU A 41 -1.08 -14.56 -0.69
C GLU A 41 -2.53 -14.15 -1.03
N GLU A 42 -2.72 -12.98 -1.66
CA GLU A 42 -4.01 -12.53 -2.22
C GLU A 42 -4.38 -13.29 -3.52
N THR A 43 -3.91 -14.53 -3.68
CA THR A 43 -4.54 -15.51 -4.57
C THR A 43 -5.80 -16.06 -3.91
N SER A 44 -6.71 -15.17 -3.48
CA SER A 44 -8.08 -15.60 -3.21
C SER A 44 -8.66 -16.13 -4.52
N SER A 45 -9.38 -17.25 -4.46
CA SER A 45 -10.06 -17.84 -5.62
C SER A 45 -11.01 -16.88 -6.34
N ILE A 46 -11.38 -15.77 -5.67
CA ILE A 46 -12.23 -14.71 -6.18
C ILE A 46 -11.38 -13.50 -6.57
N PRO A 47 -11.50 -12.97 -7.81
CA PRO A 47 -10.81 -11.77 -8.25
C PRO A 47 -11.22 -10.54 -7.41
N GLY A 48 -10.26 -9.69 -7.05
CA GLY A 48 -10.57 -8.45 -6.33
C GLY A 48 -9.35 -7.70 -5.81
N PRO A 49 -9.55 -6.50 -5.24
CA PRO A 49 -8.53 -5.80 -4.48
C PRO A 49 -8.20 -6.60 -3.21
N GLY A 50 -6.94 -6.54 -2.77
CA GLY A 50 -6.49 -7.26 -1.57
C GLY A 50 -7.03 -6.67 -0.27
N TYR A 51 -7.26 -7.52 0.74
CA TYR A 51 -7.79 -7.13 2.05
C TYR A 51 -6.67 -6.66 2.99
N CYS A 52 -5.84 -5.70 2.57
CA CYS A 52 -4.64 -5.25 3.31
C CYS A 52 -4.97 -4.73 4.74
N MET A 53 -5.14 -5.63 5.72
CA MET A 53 -5.55 -5.38 7.11
C MET A 53 -6.64 -4.31 7.30
N GLY A 54 -7.69 -4.32 6.47
CA GLY A 54 -8.78 -3.34 6.52
C GLY A 54 -8.57 -2.06 5.68
N ILE A 55 -7.40 -1.85 5.09
CA ILE A 55 -7.13 -0.77 4.13
C ILE A 55 -7.88 -1.01 2.81
N GLY A 56 -7.94 -2.26 2.34
CA GLY A 56 -8.70 -2.65 1.15
C GLY A 56 -10.16 -2.17 1.19
N PRO A 57 -10.88 -2.42 2.31
CA PRO A 57 -12.20 -1.87 2.53
C PRO A 57 -12.32 -0.35 2.50
N LEU A 58 -11.36 0.35 3.11
CA LEU A 58 -11.37 1.80 3.14
C LEU A 58 -11.19 2.40 1.73
N ILE A 59 -10.24 1.86 0.96
CA ILE A 59 -9.91 2.33 -0.39
C ILE A 59 -11.05 2.03 -1.36
N SER A 60 -11.60 0.82 -1.31
CA SER A 60 -12.72 0.45 -2.18
C SER A 60 -13.95 1.32 -1.92
N HIS A 61 -14.36 1.48 -0.66
CA HIS A 61 -15.48 2.36 -0.31
C HIS A 61 -15.22 3.82 -0.68
N GLY A 62 -14.02 4.35 -0.40
CA GLY A 62 -13.64 5.70 -0.81
C GLY A 62 -13.68 5.91 -2.32
N ARG A 63 -13.32 4.89 -3.10
CA ARG A 63 -13.40 4.92 -4.57
C ARG A 63 -14.84 4.97 -5.06
N PHE A 64 -15.75 4.23 -4.43
CA PHE A 64 -17.18 4.29 -4.70
C PHE A 64 -17.76 5.68 -4.43
N LEU A 65 -17.33 6.33 -3.35
CA LEU A 65 -17.73 7.70 -3.02
C LEU A 65 -17.16 8.73 -4.01
N TRP A 66 -15.93 8.53 -4.47
CA TRP A 66 -15.25 9.46 -5.37
C TRP A 66 -15.74 9.36 -6.83
N MET A 67 -15.76 8.15 -7.40
CA MET A 67 -16.10 7.93 -8.80
C MET A 67 -17.62 7.83 -9.03
N GLY A 68 -18.39 7.58 -7.97
CA GLY A 68 -19.79 7.18 -8.07
C GLY A 68 -19.94 5.69 -8.40
N VAL A 69 -21.08 5.11 -8.03
CA VAL A 69 -21.33 3.66 -8.05
C VAL A 69 -21.14 3.04 -9.44
N GLY A 70 -21.73 3.63 -10.48
CA GLY A 70 -21.65 3.07 -11.84
C GLY A 70 -20.22 3.05 -12.41
N ASN A 71 -19.48 4.15 -12.28
CA ASN A 71 -18.10 4.24 -12.75
C ASN A 71 -17.14 3.37 -11.94
N ALA A 72 -17.33 3.28 -10.62
CA ALA A 72 -16.56 2.38 -9.77
C ALA A 72 -16.78 0.91 -10.16
N CYS A 73 -18.03 0.49 -10.38
CA CYS A 73 -18.33 -0.86 -10.86
C CYS A 73 -17.66 -1.17 -12.20
N ASN A 74 -17.74 -0.25 -13.15
CA ASN A 74 -17.10 -0.42 -14.46
C ASN A 74 -15.56 -0.47 -14.35
N TYR A 75 -14.98 0.35 -13.48
CA TYR A 75 -13.54 0.31 -13.18
C TYR A 75 -13.12 -1.06 -12.64
N TYR A 76 -13.82 -1.59 -11.65
CA TYR A 76 -13.51 -2.89 -11.05
C TYR A 76 -13.71 -4.03 -12.05
N ASN A 77 -14.79 -4.00 -12.84
CA ASN A 77 -15.03 -5.02 -13.87
C ASN A 77 -13.92 -5.03 -14.92
N LYS A 78 -13.46 -3.86 -15.36
CA LYS A 78 -12.36 -3.75 -16.33
C LYS A 78 -11.00 -4.17 -15.76
N THR A 79 -10.77 -3.97 -14.47
CA THR A 79 -9.47 -4.22 -13.82
C THR A 79 -9.32 -5.67 -13.37
N TYR A 80 -10.38 -6.28 -12.84
CA TYR A 80 -10.33 -7.60 -12.19
C TYR A 80 -11.18 -8.68 -12.90
N GLY A 81 -12.08 -8.31 -13.81
CA GLY A 81 -12.90 -9.25 -14.59
C GLY A 81 -14.41 -9.12 -14.32
N GLU A 82 -15.21 -10.06 -14.82
CA GLU A 82 -16.68 -9.98 -14.74
C GLU A 82 -17.26 -10.29 -13.35
N PHE A 83 -16.49 -10.95 -12.48
CA PHE A 83 -16.89 -11.30 -11.12
C PHE A 83 -15.82 -10.82 -10.14
N VAL A 84 -16.13 -9.77 -9.37
CA VAL A 84 -15.16 -9.07 -8.52
C VAL A 84 -15.69 -8.89 -7.10
N ARG A 85 -14.87 -9.22 -6.09
CA ARG A 85 -15.14 -8.89 -4.68
C ARG A 85 -14.66 -7.48 -4.39
N VAL A 86 -15.49 -6.65 -3.80
CA VAL A 86 -15.14 -5.32 -3.26
C VAL A 86 -15.71 -5.16 -1.86
N TRP A 87 -15.41 -4.05 -1.19
CA TRP A 87 -16.05 -3.72 0.08
C TRP A 87 -16.72 -2.37 0.02
N ILE A 88 -17.92 -2.29 0.61
CA ILE A 88 -18.67 -1.05 0.77
C ILE A 88 -19.06 -0.96 2.23
N SER A 89 -18.67 0.12 2.90
CA SER A 89 -18.94 0.32 4.33
C SER A 89 -18.44 -0.83 5.23
N GLY A 90 -17.40 -1.56 4.80
CA GLY A 90 -16.84 -2.69 5.52
C GLY A 90 -17.48 -4.05 5.21
N GLU A 91 -18.58 -4.08 4.45
CA GLU A 91 -19.23 -5.31 4.02
C GLU A 91 -18.71 -5.77 2.66
N GLU A 92 -18.52 -7.09 2.50
CA GLU A 92 -18.14 -7.69 1.23
C GLU A 92 -19.30 -7.60 0.23
N THR A 93 -19.06 -6.93 -0.88
CA THR A 93 -20.03 -6.77 -1.96
C THR A 93 -19.44 -7.36 -3.24
N PHE A 94 -20.24 -8.13 -3.97
CA PHE A 94 -19.84 -8.70 -5.25
C PHE A 94 -20.37 -7.85 -6.40
N ILE A 95 -19.48 -7.51 -7.32
CA ILE A 95 -19.82 -6.86 -8.59
C ILE A 95 -19.85 -7.95 -9.64
N ILE A 96 -20.98 -8.07 -10.33
CA ILE A 96 -21.19 -9.08 -11.37
C ILE A 96 -21.61 -8.35 -12.64
N SER A 97 -20.83 -8.54 -13.70
CA SER A 97 -21.22 -8.17 -15.06
C SER A 97 -21.79 -9.39 -15.78
N LYS A 98 -22.74 -9.17 -16.69
CA LYS A 98 -23.34 -10.20 -17.56
C LYS A 98 -23.00 -9.92 -19.02
#